data_AF-A0AAJ6BAL7-F1
#
_entry.id   AF-A0AAJ6BAL7-F1
#
_cell.length_a   1.000
_cell.length_b   1.000
_cell.length_c   1.000
_cell.angle_alpha   90.00
_cell.angle_beta   90.00
_cell.angle_gamma   90.00
#
_symmetry.space_group_name_H-M   'P 1'
#
loop_
_entity.id
_entity.type
_entity.pdbx_description
1 polymer ?
#
loop_
_entity_poly.entity_id
_entity_poly.type
_entity_poly.pdbx_seq_one_letter_code
_entity_poly.pdbx_strand_id
1 'polypeptide(L)'
;MHAVEGMDLLAVSVDAQRLEQLADREFSAPELRRLNRTTRLNVSPSFLGAVRQQLQAIVDVVLQGQPLGPEQVEDQLLECMLVLLQQEFKGAGTRCGNVAVSAYLVRQTHQMALDFLDEPLSVLQVCERLNISRSTLQRSFLSVTGLRPVEYLRALRLNAARHRLQCTSVEQFTVARVACDVGFTHLGHFAGAYRDLFGEVPSLTRRSGSAGEVKRARR
;
A
#
# COMPACT_ATOMS: atom_id res chain seq x y z
N MET A 1 -16.31 -13.84 31.90
CA MET A 1 -14.92 -13.76 32.38
C MET A 1 -14.82 -12.58 33.32
N HIS A 2 -14.47 -12.78 34.59
CA HIS A 2 -14.10 -11.66 35.47
C HIS A 2 -12.62 -11.35 35.20
N ALA A 3 -12.34 -10.17 34.66
CA ALA A 3 -10.97 -9.69 34.49
C ALA A 3 -10.38 -9.40 35.88
N VAL A 4 -9.16 -9.87 36.12
CA VAL A 4 -8.42 -9.57 37.36
C VAL A 4 -8.14 -8.06 37.41
N GLU A 5 -8.16 -7.45 38.60
CA GLU A 5 -7.86 -6.01 38.77
C GLU A 5 -6.56 -5.62 38.04
N GLY A 6 -6.66 -4.63 37.13
CA GLY A 6 -5.56 -4.17 36.28
C GLY A 6 -5.44 -4.81 34.89
N MET A 7 -6.39 -5.65 34.47
CA MET A 7 -6.44 -6.24 33.13
C MET A 7 -7.40 -5.48 32.19
N ASP A 8 -6.88 -4.96 31.09
CA ASP A 8 -7.71 -4.53 29.95
C ASP A 8 -8.00 -5.72 29.04
N LEU A 9 -9.27 -6.07 28.85
CA LEU A 9 -9.70 -7.13 27.95
C LEU A 9 -10.25 -6.53 26.64
N LEU A 10 -9.55 -6.77 25.54
CA LEU A 10 -10.05 -6.53 24.20
C LEU A 10 -10.39 -7.87 23.54
N ALA A 11 -11.68 -8.08 23.26
CA ALA A 11 -12.15 -9.27 22.54
C ALA A 11 -12.43 -8.91 21.08
N VAL A 12 -11.84 -9.67 20.16
CA VAL A 12 -12.03 -9.51 18.72
C VAL A 12 -12.58 -10.84 18.18
N SER A 13 -13.65 -10.77 17.41
CA SER A 13 -14.17 -11.90 16.65
C SER A 13 -13.90 -11.66 15.16
N VAL A 14 -13.33 -12.66 14.49
CA VAL A 14 -13.09 -12.66 13.04
C VAL A 14 -13.72 -13.91 12.43
N ASP A 15 -14.00 -13.88 11.14
CA ASP A 15 -14.47 -15.06 10.43
C ASP A 15 -13.37 -16.15 10.42
N ALA A 16 -13.72 -17.34 10.91
CA ALA A 16 -12.77 -18.45 11.05
C ALA A 16 -12.27 -18.94 9.69
N GLN A 17 -13.14 -18.97 8.67
CA GLN A 17 -12.78 -19.45 7.33
C GLN A 17 -11.82 -18.47 6.64
N ARG A 18 -12.03 -17.16 6.79
CA ARG A 18 -11.08 -16.13 6.30
C ARG A 18 -9.73 -16.24 7.02
N LEU A 19 -9.74 -16.43 8.35
CA LEU A 19 -8.52 -16.57 9.12
C LEU A 19 -7.73 -17.82 8.70
N GLU A 20 -8.41 -18.97 8.51
CA GLU A 20 -7.80 -20.21 8.02
C GLU A 20 -7.20 -20.04 6.62
N GLN A 21 -7.94 -19.42 5.69
CA GLN A 21 -7.44 -19.15 4.33
C GLN A 21 -6.18 -18.27 4.32
N LEU A 22 -6.10 -17.30 5.23
CA LEU A 22 -4.92 -16.46 5.39
C LEU A 22 -3.79 -17.23 6.07
N ALA A 23 -4.10 -18.01 7.11
CA ALA A 23 -3.12 -18.79 7.83
C ALA A 23 -2.45 -19.85 6.95
N ASP A 24 -3.21 -20.53 6.08
CA ASP A 24 -2.70 -21.49 5.10
C ASP A 24 -1.74 -20.87 4.07
N ARG A 25 -1.89 -19.56 3.80
CA ARG A 25 -1.00 -18.81 2.90
C ARG A 25 0.26 -18.32 3.60
N GLU A 26 0.14 -17.96 4.87
CA GLU A 26 1.19 -17.27 5.63
C GLU A 26 2.06 -18.18 6.52
N PHE A 27 1.58 -19.37 6.85
CA PHE A 27 2.28 -20.31 7.71
C PHE A 27 2.42 -21.67 7.02
N SER A 28 3.61 -22.26 7.17
CA SER A 28 3.82 -23.64 6.73
C SER A 28 3.04 -24.63 7.60
N ALA A 29 2.73 -25.81 7.08
CA ALA A 29 2.08 -26.89 7.85
C ALA A 29 2.74 -27.21 9.21
N PRO A 30 4.08 -27.20 9.40
CA PRO A 30 4.68 -27.34 10.72
C PRO A 30 4.48 -26.11 11.63
N GLU A 31 4.44 -24.89 11.07
CA GLU A 31 4.15 -23.66 11.83
C GLU A 31 2.70 -23.65 12.30
N LEU A 32 1.73 -23.95 11.43
CA LEU A 32 0.32 -24.09 11.81
C LEU A 32 0.11 -25.13 12.91
N ARG A 33 0.78 -26.28 12.80
CA ARG A 33 0.77 -27.32 13.85
C ARG A 33 1.34 -26.83 15.17
N ARG A 34 2.32 -25.92 15.14
CA ARG A 34 2.88 -25.31 16.35
C ARG A 34 1.94 -24.26 16.92
N LEU A 35 1.36 -23.37 16.10
CA LEU A 35 0.36 -22.39 16.53
C LEU A 35 -0.86 -23.05 17.18
N ASN A 36 -1.38 -24.13 16.58
CA ASN A 36 -2.51 -24.88 17.14
C ASN A 36 -2.21 -25.51 18.50
N ARG A 37 -0.94 -25.62 18.90
CA ARG A 37 -0.51 -26.10 20.22
C ARG A 37 -0.13 -24.96 21.16
N THR A 38 0.05 -23.74 20.64
CA THR A 38 0.44 -22.57 21.43
C THR A 38 -0.81 -21.94 22.04
N THR A 39 -0.96 -22.07 23.35
CA THR A 39 -2.08 -21.47 24.10
C THR A 39 -1.77 -20.06 24.61
N ARG A 40 -0.50 -19.65 24.58
CA ARG A 40 -0.03 -18.34 25.02
C ARG A 40 1.10 -17.87 24.12
N LEU A 41 0.92 -16.72 23.47
CA LEU A 41 1.99 -16.05 22.73
C LEU A 41 2.84 -15.24 23.70
N ASN A 42 4.16 -15.40 23.65
CA ASN A 42 5.06 -14.60 24.48
C ASN A 42 5.58 -13.41 23.67
N VAL A 43 5.09 -12.22 24.01
CA VAL A 43 5.26 -11.00 23.21
C VAL A 43 6.02 -9.96 24.03
N SER A 44 6.96 -9.25 23.42
CA SER A 44 7.67 -8.17 24.13
C SER A 44 6.70 -7.04 24.51
N PRO A 45 6.90 -6.38 25.66
CA PRO A 45 6.03 -5.28 26.09
C PRO A 45 5.95 -4.14 25.07
N SER A 46 7.06 -3.82 24.41
CA SER A 46 7.14 -2.80 23.36
C SER A 46 6.29 -3.14 22.14
N PHE A 47 6.30 -4.40 21.70
CA PHE A 47 5.52 -4.83 20.56
C PHE A 47 4.03 -4.93 20.90
N LEU A 48 3.71 -5.42 22.10
CA LEU A 48 2.34 -5.43 22.60
C LEU A 48 1.76 -4.01 22.67
N GLY A 49 2.58 -3.03 23.08
CA GLY A 49 2.21 -1.62 23.05
C GLY A 49 1.92 -1.10 21.64
N ALA A 50 2.73 -1.46 20.65
CA ALA A 50 2.52 -1.06 19.25
C ALA A 50 1.23 -1.65 18.66
N VAL A 51 0.98 -2.94 18.90
CA VAL A 51 -0.27 -3.61 18.45
C VAL A 51 -1.49 -2.99 19.14
N ARG A 52 -1.40 -2.73 20.46
CA ARG A 52 -2.45 -2.05 21.21
C ARG A 52 -2.76 -0.68 20.61
N GLN A 53 -1.74 0.11 20.29
CA GLN A 53 -1.91 1.44 19.69
C GLN A 53 -2.62 1.38 18.33
N GLN A 54 -2.30 0.39 17.49
CA GLN A 54 -3.02 0.17 16.22
C GLN A 54 -4.49 -0.19 16.44
N LEU A 55 -4.79 -1.13 17.34
CA LEU A 55 -6.16 -1.51 17.65
C LEU A 55 -6.96 -0.34 18.24
N GLN A 56 -6.32 0.46 19.08
CA GLN A 56 -6.94 1.63 19.69
C GLN A 56 -7.26 2.71 18.66
N ALA A 57 -6.38 2.94 17.68
CA ALA A 57 -6.65 3.86 16.58
C ALA A 57 -7.90 3.45 15.77
N ILE A 58 -8.13 2.16 15.57
CA ILE A 58 -9.35 1.66 14.88
C ILE A 58 -10.59 1.99 15.72
N VAL A 59 -10.54 1.69 17.02
CA VAL A 59 -11.64 1.98 17.95
C VAL A 59 -11.94 3.47 18.00
N ASP A 60 -10.91 4.32 18.06
CA ASP A 60 -11.05 5.77 18.10
C ASP A 60 -11.73 6.31 16.83
N VAL A 61 -11.38 5.79 15.66
CA VAL A 61 -12.03 6.18 14.39
C VAL A 61 -13.52 5.80 14.38
N VAL A 62 -13.87 4.60 14.87
CA VAL A 62 -15.27 4.18 15.00
C VAL A 62 -16.03 5.06 16.00
N LEU A 63 -15.42 5.37 17.14
CA LEU A 63 -16.03 6.22 18.18
C LEU A 63 -16.22 7.67 17.71
N GLN A 64 -15.38 8.15 16.81
CA GLN A 64 -15.50 9.47 16.17
C GLN A 64 -16.61 9.54 15.10
N GLY A 65 -17.35 8.45 14.88
CA GLY A 65 -18.46 8.41 13.93
C GLY A 65 -18.02 8.37 12.47
N GLN A 66 -16.75 8.08 12.21
CA GLN A 66 -16.26 7.87 10.85
C GLN A 66 -16.71 6.47 10.38
N PRO A 67 -17.36 6.36 9.21
CA PRO A 67 -17.76 5.06 8.69
C PRO A 67 -16.53 4.30 8.23
N LEU A 68 -16.07 3.35 9.03
CA LEU A 68 -15.20 2.28 8.58
C LEU A 68 -16.05 1.15 8.02
N GLY A 69 -15.73 0.71 6.80
CA GLY A 69 -16.40 -0.46 6.23
C GLY A 69 -16.11 -1.71 7.08
N PRO A 70 -17.07 -2.61 7.29
CA PRO A 70 -16.85 -3.81 8.11
C PRO A 70 -15.70 -4.67 7.59
N GLU A 71 -15.50 -4.73 6.27
CA GLU A 71 -14.35 -5.43 5.66
C GLU A 71 -13.00 -4.77 5.97
N GLN A 72 -12.96 -3.43 6.08
CA GLN A 72 -11.72 -2.70 6.39
C GLN A 72 -11.29 -2.95 7.84
N VAL A 73 -12.25 -2.97 8.76
CA VAL A 73 -12.00 -3.31 10.16
C VAL A 73 -11.54 -4.76 10.27
N GLU A 74 -12.21 -5.68 9.59
CA GLU A 74 -11.86 -7.10 9.57
C GLU A 74 -10.44 -7.33 9.01
N ASP A 75 -10.10 -6.73 7.87
CA ASP A 75 -8.78 -6.86 7.24
C ASP A 75 -7.67 -6.33 8.17
N GLN A 76 -7.90 -5.19 8.84
CA GLN A 76 -6.92 -4.61 9.75
C GLN A 76 -6.74 -5.44 11.05
N LEU A 77 -7.81 -6.07 11.53
CA LEU A 77 -7.77 -7.00 12.67
C LEU A 77 -7.05 -8.30 12.33
N LEU A 78 -7.36 -8.89 11.17
CA LEU A 78 -6.69 -10.08 10.66
C LEU A 78 -5.19 -9.83 10.49
N GLU A 79 -4.81 -8.65 10.01
CA GLU A 79 -3.42 -8.24 9.88
C GLU A 79 -2.71 -8.16 11.25
N CYS A 80 -3.31 -7.50 12.24
CA CYS A 80 -2.77 -7.42 13.59
C CYS A 80 -2.59 -8.83 14.21
N MET A 81 -3.55 -9.73 13.97
CA MET A 81 -3.48 -11.12 14.41
C MET A 81 -2.33 -11.89 13.75
N LEU A 82 -2.15 -11.79 12.43
CA LEU A 82 -1.03 -12.45 11.73
C LEU A 82 0.32 -11.98 12.28
N VAL A 83 0.47 -10.67 12.49
CA VAL A 83 1.67 -10.04 13.03
C VAL A 83 1.98 -10.50 14.47
N LEU A 84 0.94 -10.73 15.29
CA LEU A 84 1.05 -11.33 16.63
C LEU A 84 1.47 -12.81 16.58
N LEU A 85 0.77 -13.63 15.80
CA LEU A 85 1.03 -15.07 15.66
C LEU A 85 2.46 -15.35 15.18
N GLN A 86 3.01 -14.45 14.36
CA GLN A 86 4.36 -14.58 13.82
C GLN A 86 5.51 -14.37 14.84
N GLN A 87 5.23 -13.81 16.02
CA GLN A 87 6.24 -13.63 17.09
C GLN A 87 6.76 -14.97 17.62
N GLU A 88 5.92 -16.01 17.65
CA GLU A 88 6.28 -17.36 18.12
C GLU A 88 7.45 -18.00 17.37
N PHE A 89 7.69 -17.50 16.18
CA PHE A 89 8.63 -18.07 15.23
C PHE A 89 9.88 -17.23 14.99
N LYS A 90 10.04 -16.08 15.69
CA LYS A 90 11.24 -15.22 15.57
C LYS A 90 12.52 -15.83 16.17
N GLY A 91 12.50 -17.11 16.57
CA GLY A 91 13.64 -17.83 17.15
C GLY A 91 14.48 -18.69 16.19
N ALA A 92 14.13 -18.82 14.90
CA ALA A 92 14.90 -19.63 13.95
C ALA A 92 15.25 -18.82 12.69
N GLY A 93 16.55 -18.80 12.37
CA GLY A 93 17.16 -17.94 11.35
C GLY A 93 16.60 -18.08 9.93
N THR A 94 16.89 -17.05 9.15
CA THR A 94 16.71 -16.95 7.68
C THR A 94 15.24 -16.93 7.23
N ARG A 95 14.56 -15.81 7.49
CA ARG A 95 13.21 -15.59 6.97
C ARG A 95 13.25 -14.87 5.62
N CYS A 96 12.80 -15.57 4.58
CA CYS A 96 12.18 -14.92 3.43
C CYS A 96 11.05 -14.02 3.98
N GLY A 97 11.12 -12.73 3.70
CA GLY A 97 10.24 -11.74 4.33
C GLY A 97 8.79 -11.90 3.88
N ASN A 98 8.01 -12.63 4.69
CA ASN A 98 6.60 -12.40 5.03
C ASN A 98 5.74 -11.81 3.89
N VAL A 99 5.11 -12.68 3.09
CA VAL A 99 4.43 -12.31 1.83
C VAL A 99 3.18 -11.48 2.10
N ALA A 100 2.33 -11.78 3.10
CA ALA A 100 1.17 -10.93 3.40
C ALA A 100 1.56 -9.54 3.86
N VAL A 101 2.51 -9.43 4.81
CA VAL A 101 2.94 -8.11 5.30
C VAL A 101 3.56 -7.30 4.17
N SER A 102 4.36 -7.95 3.32
CA SER A 102 4.92 -7.29 2.14
C SER A 102 3.81 -6.84 1.19
N ALA A 103 2.80 -7.69 0.93
CA ALA A 103 1.69 -7.39 0.04
C ALA A 103 0.79 -6.29 0.59
N TYR A 104 0.57 -6.25 1.90
CA TYR A 104 -0.14 -5.17 2.58
C TYR A 104 0.61 -3.84 2.43
N LEU A 105 1.91 -3.82 2.74
CA LEU A 105 2.70 -2.60 2.63
C LEU A 105 2.73 -2.07 1.19
N VAL A 106 2.77 -2.98 0.21
CA VAL A 106 2.64 -2.61 -1.22
C VAL A 106 1.24 -2.07 -1.53
N ARG A 107 0.17 -2.72 -1.05
CA ARG A 107 -1.22 -2.28 -1.27
C ARG A 107 -1.49 -0.92 -0.65
N GLN A 108 -1.10 -0.72 0.61
CA GLN A 108 -1.25 0.57 1.30
C GLN A 108 -0.42 1.66 0.63
N THR A 109 0.83 1.37 0.24
CA THR A 109 1.65 2.31 -0.51
C THR A 109 1.01 2.67 -1.85
N HIS A 110 0.42 1.70 -2.54
CA HIS A 110 -0.32 1.93 -3.78
C HIS A 110 -1.53 2.84 -3.55
N GLN A 111 -2.33 2.56 -2.53
CA GLN A 111 -3.50 3.38 -2.20
C GLN A 111 -3.09 4.82 -1.86
N MET A 112 -2.09 5.00 -0.98
CA MET A 112 -1.54 6.32 -0.67
C MET A 112 -1.00 7.03 -1.92
N ALA A 113 -0.41 6.31 -2.88
CA ALA A 113 0.05 6.91 -4.12
C ALA A 113 -1.10 7.41 -5.00
N LEU A 114 -2.25 6.72 -4.99
CA LEU A 114 -3.46 7.14 -5.71
C LEU A 114 -4.14 8.34 -5.03
N ASP A 115 -4.21 8.34 -3.70
CA ASP A 115 -4.87 9.41 -2.94
C ASP A 115 -4.11 10.75 -3.05
N PHE A 116 -2.80 10.70 -3.30
CA PHE A 116 -1.91 11.87 -3.37
C PHE A 116 -1.30 12.08 -4.77
N LEU A 117 -2.06 11.84 -5.84
CA LEU A 117 -1.57 11.99 -7.23
C LEU A 117 -1.21 13.43 -7.63
N ASP A 118 -1.84 14.43 -7.03
CA ASP A 118 -1.56 15.86 -7.26
C ASP A 118 -0.44 16.42 -6.37
N GLU A 119 -0.16 15.75 -5.25
CA GLU A 119 0.93 16.10 -4.34
C GLU A 119 1.72 14.84 -3.96
N PRO A 120 2.55 14.30 -4.88
CA PRO A 120 3.05 12.94 -4.77
C PRO A 120 3.99 12.72 -3.59
N LEU A 121 3.62 11.79 -2.72
CA LEU A 121 4.44 11.41 -1.55
C LEU A 121 5.81 10.85 -1.97
N SER A 122 6.87 11.32 -1.31
CA SER A 122 8.19 10.70 -1.38
C SER A 122 8.22 9.35 -0.66
N VAL A 123 9.19 8.51 -1.00
CA VAL A 123 9.40 7.22 -0.32
C VAL A 123 9.60 7.41 1.19
N LEU A 124 10.24 8.51 1.61
CA LEU A 124 10.42 8.84 3.03
C LEU A 124 9.08 9.12 3.71
N GLN A 125 8.23 9.96 3.11
CA GLN A 125 6.91 10.27 3.66
C GLN A 125 6.01 9.04 3.75
N VAL A 126 6.09 8.12 2.76
CA VAL A 126 5.40 6.83 2.83
C VAL A 126 5.90 6.01 4.03
N CYS A 127 7.21 5.93 4.23
CA CYS A 127 7.80 5.22 5.37
C CYS A 127 7.35 5.80 6.72
N GLU A 128 7.33 7.13 6.84
CA GLU A 128 6.89 7.84 8.05
C GLU A 128 5.41 7.56 8.36
N ARG A 129 4.54 7.63 7.35
CA ARG A 129 3.09 7.36 7.51
C ARG A 129 2.79 5.91 7.86
N LEU A 130 3.55 4.97 7.31
CA LEU A 130 3.42 3.54 7.61
C LEU A 130 4.19 3.12 8.86
N ASN A 131 4.95 4.03 9.47
CA ASN A 131 5.83 3.76 10.62
C ASN A 131 6.81 2.59 10.39
N ILE A 132 7.45 2.56 9.22
CA ILE A 132 8.42 1.52 8.84
C ILE A 132 9.74 2.09 8.36
N SER A 133 10.80 1.27 8.38
CA SER A 133 12.08 1.63 7.78
C SER A 133 12.04 1.56 6.24
N ARG A 134 12.88 2.36 5.58
CA ARG A 134 13.10 2.29 4.11
C ARG A 134 13.49 0.87 3.67
N SER A 135 14.33 0.19 4.44
CA SER A 135 14.77 -1.18 4.16
C SER A 135 13.61 -2.19 4.22
N THR A 136 12.62 -1.98 5.09
CA THR A 136 11.40 -2.82 5.14
C THR A 136 10.54 -2.60 3.91
N LEU A 137 10.30 -1.34 3.55
CA LEU A 137 9.50 -1.00 2.36
C LEU A 137 10.15 -1.53 1.08
N GLN A 138 11.47 -1.37 0.94
CA GLN A 138 12.21 -1.86 -0.23
C GLN A 138 12.15 -3.37 -0.37
N ARG A 139 12.35 -4.13 0.72
CA ARG A 139 12.22 -5.59 0.71
C ARG A 139 10.82 -6.04 0.34
N SER A 140 9.81 -5.36 0.85
CA SER A 140 8.39 -5.67 0.59
C SER A 140 8.02 -5.48 -0.88
N PHE A 141 8.47 -4.38 -1.48
CA PHE A 141 8.25 -4.11 -2.89
C PHE A 141 8.98 -5.10 -3.81
N LEU A 142 10.24 -5.41 -3.49
CA LEU A 142 11.02 -6.38 -4.26
C LEU A 142 10.41 -7.78 -4.18
N SER A 143 9.93 -8.21 -3.00
CA SER A 143 9.35 -9.55 -2.83
C SER A 143 8.01 -9.72 -3.53
N VAL A 144 7.18 -8.67 -3.57
CA VAL A 144 5.80 -8.75 -4.12
C VAL A 144 5.74 -8.35 -5.59
N THR A 145 6.46 -7.30 -5.99
CA THR A 145 6.32 -6.69 -7.32
C THR A 145 7.56 -6.89 -8.20
N GLY A 146 8.69 -7.31 -7.62
CA GLY A 146 9.98 -7.35 -8.31
C GLY A 146 10.61 -5.97 -8.56
N LEU A 147 9.94 -4.88 -8.17
CA LEU A 147 10.41 -3.50 -8.38
C LEU A 147 10.82 -2.85 -7.06
N ARG A 148 11.64 -1.79 -7.11
CA ARG A 148 11.87 -0.94 -5.94
C ARG A 148 10.71 0.04 -5.76
N PRO A 149 10.41 0.48 -4.53
CA PRO A 149 9.30 1.41 -4.27
C PRO A 149 9.35 2.67 -5.13
N VAL A 150 10.56 3.23 -5.33
CA VAL A 150 10.76 4.44 -6.15
C VAL A 150 10.41 4.22 -7.63
N GLU A 151 10.67 3.04 -8.17
CA GLU A 151 10.38 2.68 -9.57
C GLU A 151 8.87 2.52 -9.75
N TYR A 152 8.24 1.83 -8.80
CA TYR A 152 6.79 1.63 -8.79
C TYR A 152 6.02 2.97 -8.69
N LEU A 153 6.38 3.81 -7.72
CA LEU A 153 5.76 5.13 -7.55
C LEU A 153 5.97 6.02 -8.77
N ARG A 154 7.16 5.95 -9.40
CA ARG A 154 7.44 6.67 -10.65
C ARG A 154 6.52 6.19 -11.78
N ALA A 155 6.34 4.87 -11.93
CA ALA A 155 5.45 4.31 -12.94
C ALA A 155 4.00 4.77 -12.75
N LEU A 156 3.50 4.80 -11.52
CA LEU A 156 2.16 5.34 -11.22
C LEU A 156 2.03 6.81 -11.63
N ARG A 157 3.00 7.65 -11.27
CA ARG A 157 3.01 9.08 -11.64
C ARG A 157 3.02 9.29 -13.15
N LEU A 158 3.81 8.49 -13.88
CA LEU A 158 3.88 8.56 -15.34
C LEU A 158 2.56 8.11 -15.99
N ASN A 159 1.88 7.11 -15.44
CA ASN A 159 0.55 6.70 -15.90
C ASN A 159 -0.49 7.80 -15.66
N ALA A 160 -0.49 8.43 -14.49
CA ALA A 160 -1.35 9.58 -14.20
C ALA A 160 -1.07 10.75 -15.17
N ALA A 161 0.20 11.04 -15.46
CA ALA A 161 0.61 12.05 -16.42
C ALA A 161 0.03 11.76 -17.82
N ARG A 162 0.16 10.51 -18.29
CA ARG A 162 -0.37 10.09 -19.58
C ARG A 162 -1.88 10.24 -19.66
N HIS A 163 -2.59 9.79 -18.62
CA HIS A 163 -4.03 9.94 -18.54
C HIS A 163 -4.46 11.41 -18.62
N ARG A 164 -3.79 12.30 -17.86
CA ARG A 164 -4.06 13.76 -17.92
C ARG A 164 -3.81 14.33 -19.31
N LEU A 165 -2.70 13.97 -19.95
CA LEU A 165 -2.41 14.42 -21.32
C LEU A 165 -3.49 13.97 -22.30
N GLN A 166 -3.95 12.71 -22.20
CA GLN A 166 -5.00 12.16 -23.06
C GLN A 166 -6.35 12.84 -22.86
N CYS A 167 -6.67 13.27 -21.63
CA CYS A 167 -7.97 13.84 -21.27
C CYS A 167 -8.04 15.37 -21.37
N THR A 168 -6.94 16.07 -21.65
CA THR A 168 -6.88 17.55 -21.68
C THR A 168 -6.35 18.08 -23.01
N SER A 169 -6.73 19.30 -23.41
CA SER A 169 -6.12 19.97 -24.57
C SER A 169 -4.79 20.64 -24.19
N VAL A 170 -3.94 20.94 -25.19
CA VAL A 170 -2.65 21.62 -24.96
C VAL A 170 -2.85 23.01 -24.36
N GLU A 171 -3.93 23.68 -24.74
CA GLU A 171 -4.33 25.01 -24.26
C GLU A 171 -4.71 24.99 -22.77
N GLN A 172 -5.29 23.88 -22.30
CA GLN A 172 -5.67 23.70 -20.90
C GLN A 172 -4.49 23.23 -20.03
N PHE A 173 -3.70 22.28 -20.53
CA PHE A 173 -2.60 21.68 -19.78
C PHE A 173 -1.37 21.42 -20.66
N THR A 174 -0.33 22.20 -20.42
CA THR A 174 0.97 22.02 -21.04
C THR A 174 1.68 20.79 -20.48
N VAL A 175 2.57 20.20 -21.27
CA VAL A 175 3.42 19.07 -20.81
C VAL A 175 4.22 19.47 -19.56
N ALA A 176 4.68 20.72 -19.49
CA ALA A 176 5.45 21.22 -18.35
C ALA A 176 4.61 21.26 -17.06
N ARG A 177 3.35 21.69 -17.16
CA ARG A 177 2.42 21.70 -16.03
C ARG A 177 2.14 20.28 -15.54
N VAL A 178 1.81 19.37 -16.46
CA VAL A 178 1.55 17.96 -16.11
C VAL A 178 2.75 17.32 -15.42
N ALA A 179 3.97 17.59 -15.90
CA ALA A 179 5.18 17.08 -15.27
C ALA A 179 5.35 17.60 -13.83
N CYS A 180 5.06 18.89 -13.60
CA CYS A 180 5.12 19.49 -12.28
C CYS A 180 4.11 18.84 -11.33
N ASP A 181 2.84 18.72 -11.76
CA ASP A 181 1.76 18.21 -10.91
C ASP A 181 1.98 16.75 -10.49
N VAL A 182 2.59 15.93 -11.35
CA VAL A 182 2.94 14.53 -11.04
C VAL A 182 4.31 14.40 -10.37
N GLY A 183 4.90 15.52 -9.91
CA GLY A 183 6.06 15.56 -9.03
C GLY A 183 7.43 15.48 -9.71
N PHE A 184 7.55 15.91 -10.96
CA PHE A 184 8.85 16.04 -11.65
C PHE A 184 9.30 17.50 -11.67
N THR A 185 10.51 17.75 -11.15
CA THR A 185 11.15 19.08 -11.16
C THR A 185 11.92 19.38 -12.45
N HIS A 186 12.33 18.34 -13.18
CA HIS A 186 13.14 18.46 -14.40
C HIS A 186 12.42 17.83 -15.61
N LEU A 187 12.09 18.68 -16.59
CA LEU A 187 11.35 18.27 -17.79
C LEU A 187 12.09 17.24 -18.65
N GLY A 188 13.42 17.36 -18.77
CA GLY A 188 14.23 16.39 -19.51
C GLY A 188 14.18 14.98 -18.89
N HIS A 189 14.27 14.91 -17.56
CA HIS A 189 14.17 13.63 -16.83
C HIS A 189 12.76 13.04 -16.93
N PHE A 190 11.73 13.89 -16.86
CA PHE A 190 10.34 13.47 -17.10
C PHE A 190 10.16 12.89 -18.51
N ALA A 191 10.58 13.61 -19.55
CA ALA A 191 10.43 13.16 -20.93
C ALA A 191 11.21 11.86 -21.23
N GLY A 192 12.40 11.70 -20.65
CA GLY A 192 13.18 10.47 -20.71
C GLY A 192 12.42 9.31 -20.06
N ALA A 193 12.06 9.43 -18.78
CA ALA A 193 11.36 8.37 -18.05
C ALA A 193 9.99 8.02 -18.66
N TYR A 194 9.28 9.01 -19.22
CA TYR A 194 8.02 8.81 -19.92
C TYR A 194 8.22 7.99 -21.20
N ARG A 195 9.23 8.32 -22.01
CA ARG A 195 9.57 7.57 -23.22
C ARG A 195 10.02 6.16 -22.90
N ASP A 196 10.81 5.98 -21.85
CA ASP A 196 11.28 4.67 -21.43
C ASP A 196 10.11 3.75 -21.04
N LEU A 197 9.04 4.30 -20.45
CA LEU A 197 7.86 3.53 -20.04
C LEU A 197 6.83 3.32 -21.16
N PHE A 198 6.63 4.30 -22.06
CA PHE A 198 5.53 4.29 -23.03
C PHE A 198 5.95 4.21 -24.50
N GLY A 199 7.25 4.33 -24.81
CA GLY A 199 7.78 4.32 -26.17
C GLY A 199 7.48 5.59 -26.99
N GLU A 200 6.86 6.61 -26.39
CA GLU A 200 6.53 7.89 -27.02
C GLU A 200 6.99 9.06 -26.14
N VAL A 201 7.17 10.25 -26.69
CA VAL A 201 7.45 11.46 -25.89
C VAL A 201 6.14 12.12 -25.45
N PRO A 202 6.09 12.79 -24.28
CA PRO A 202 4.85 13.36 -23.75
C PRO A 202 4.15 14.37 -24.66
N SER A 203 4.91 15.06 -25.52
CA SER A 203 4.36 16.04 -26.48
C SER A 203 3.63 15.39 -27.65
N LEU A 204 3.93 14.13 -27.95
CA LEU A 204 3.28 13.36 -29.02
C LEU A 204 2.10 12.52 -28.53
N THR A 205 1.87 12.47 -27.21
CA THR A 205 0.72 11.76 -26.64
C THR A 205 -0.57 12.30 -27.23
N ARG A 206 -1.33 11.41 -27.87
CA ARG A 206 -2.61 11.76 -28.51
C ARG A 206 -3.60 12.28 -27.48
N ARG A 207 -4.16 13.46 -27.73
CA ARG A 207 -5.12 14.12 -26.84
C ARG A 207 -6.55 13.98 -27.38
N SER A 208 -7.52 13.79 -26.51
CA SER A 208 -8.92 13.58 -26.91
C SER A 208 -9.52 14.82 -27.61
N GLY A 209 -8.99 16.02 -27.34
CA GLY A 209 -9.36 17.25 -28.02
C GLY A 209 -8.69 17.48 -29.39
N SER A 210 -7.81 16.59 -29.85
CA SER A 210 -7.11 16.73 -31.13
C SER A 210 -7.64 15.77 -32.22
N ALA A 211 -8.92 15.42 -32.17
CA ALA A 211 -9.63 14.84 -33.30
C ALA A 211 -10.08 15.99 -34.21
N GLY A 212 -9.30 16.22 -35.27
CA GLY A 212 -9.54 17.29 -36.23
C GLY A 212 -10.91 17.23 -36.90
N GLU A 213 -11.41 18.42 -37.21
CA GLU A 213 -12.25 18.70 -38.37
C GLU A 213 -11.61 18.11 -39.63
N VAL A 214 -11.85 16.82 -39.88
CA VAL A 214 -11.59 16.24 -41.19
C VAL A 214 -12.69 16.76 -42.10
N LYS A 215 -12.33 17.79 -42.89
CA LYS A 215 -12.98 18.26 -44.11
C LYS A 215 -13.92 17.19 -44.71
N ARG A 216 -15.23 17.35 -44.51
CA ARG A 216 -16.22 16.77 -45.43
C ARG A 216 -16.29 17.66 -46.67
N ALA A 217 -15.34 17.45 -47.57
CA ALA A 217 -15.54 17.73 -48.99
C ALA A 217 -16.20 16.49 -49.61
N ARG A 218 -17.46 16.64 -50.03
CA ARG A 218 -18.29 15.81 -50.94
C ARG A 218 -19.74 16.24 -50.64
N ARG A 219 -20.55 16.70 -51.58
CA ARG A 219 -20.48 16.82 -53.04
C ARG A 219 -21.63 17.75 -53.43
#